data_AF-K9Z7J6-F1
#
_entry.id   AF-K9Z7J6-F1
#
_cell.length_a   1.000
_cell.length_b   1.000
_cell.length_c   1.000
_cell.angle_alpha   90.00
_cell.angle_beta   90.00
_cell.angle_gamma   90.00
#
_symmetry.space_group_name_H-M   'P 1'
#
loop_
_entity.id
_entity.type
_entity.pdbx_description
1 polymer ?
#
loop_
_entity_poly.entity_id
_entity_poly.type
_entity_poly.pdbx_seq_one_letter_code
_entity_poly.pdbx_strand_id
1 'polypeptide(L)'
;MKVTIQNLQQWKGEKRPIVSLTAWDYAIAQLLDSAGVDLILVGDSLGMVALGHSSTLPVTLEEMIHHTKAVCRGVNRALVVCDLPFLTYQRDVSQAIESAGKIIKETNAGAVKLEGGYPAMINTVTRLTEVGIPVMAHVGLTPQSVRILGYKKQGKTPEQQEKIFHQAIALQEAGAFAIVLEHITADLAQKITKELTIPTIGIGAGNSCDGQVLVTSDLLGLSDKLPPFAKPYANLRETILTSVNYFAEDVRNRRFP
;
A
#
# COMPACT_ATOMS: atom_id res chain seq x y z
N MET A 1 12.93 8.83 16.01
CA MET A 1 11.60 9.46 16.20
C MET A 1 10.63 8.80 15.24
N LYS A 2 9.46 8.35 15.71
CA LYS A 2 8.46 7.67 14.87
C LYS A 2 7.87 8.65 13.85
N VAL A 3 7.73 8.23 12.59
CA VAL A 3 7.08 9.00 11.52
C VAL A 3 5.58 9.05 11.81
N THR A 4 5.01 10.25 11.73
CA THR A 4 3.58 10.49 11.92
C THR A 4 2.92 11.01 10.65
N ILE A 5 1.59 11.04 10.62
CA ILE A 5 0.83 11.65 9.52
C ILE A 5 1.17 13.15 9.35
N GLN A 6 1.47 13.85 10.45
CA GLN A 6 1.88 15.26 10.40
C GLN A 6 3.25 15.43 9.74
N ASN A 7 4.18 14.49 9.96
CA ASN A 7 5.45 14.51 9.24
C ASN A 7 5.25 14.37 7.73
N LEU A 8 4.36 13.48 7.28
CA LEU A 8 4.06 13.33 5.84
C LEU A 8 3.48 14.60 5.22
N GLN A 9 2.56 15.28 5.93
CA GLN A 9 2.01 16.56 5.50
C GLN A 9 3.08 17.65 5.42
N GLN A 10 3.94 17.73 6.43
CA GLN A 10 5.08 18.65 6.45
C GLN A 10 6.01 18.40 5.25
N TRP A 11 6.35 17.15 4.97
CA TRP A 11 7.26 16.79 3.90
C TRP A 11 6.73 17.10 2.50
N LYS A 12 5.41 17.04 2.28
CA LYS A 12 4.80 17.59 1.06
C LYS A 12 5.11 19.09 0.91
N GLY A 13 4.90 19.89 1.96
CA GLY A 13 5.20 21.33 1.96
C GLY A 13 6.68 21.63 1.71
N GLU A 14 7.57 20.79 2.24
CA GLU A 14 9.02 20.86 2.03
C GLU A 14 9.49 20.28 0.70
N LYS A 15 8.58 19.67 -0.08
CA LYS A 15 8.89 18.93 -1.31
C LYS A 15 9.90 17.80 -1.09
N ARG A 16 9.94 17.20 0.11
CA ARG A 16 10.70 15.99 0.41
C ARG A 16 9.89 14.77 -0.05
N PRO A 17 10.37 13.98 -1.02
CA PRO A 17 9.63 12.82 -1.48
C PRO A 17 9.43 11.77 -0.39
N ILE A 18 8.22 11.23 -0.29
CA ILE A 18 7.89 10.16 0.68
C ILE A 18 8.20 8.80 0.07
N VAL A 19 9.04 8.02 0.77
CA VAL A 19 9.41 6.66 0.35
C VAL A 19 8.52 5.65 1.07
N SER A 20 7.66 4.96 0.32
CA SER A 20 6.79 3.91 0.84
C SER A 20 7.11 2.55 0.23
N LEU A 21 7.04 1.47 1.02
CA LEU A 21 7.20 0.10 0.54
C LEU A 21 6.27 -0.86 1.29
N THR A 22 5.91 -1.98 0.67
CA THR A 22 5.06 -2.98 1.34
C THR A 22 5.86 -3.91 2.24
N ALA A 23 5.27 -4.43 3.31
CA ALA A 23 5.86 -5.51 4.10
C ALA A 23 4.76 -6.45 4.61
N TRP A 24 5.10 -7.72 4.80
CA TRP A 24 4.18 -8.74 5.33
C TRP A 24 4.79 -9.54 6.49
N ASP A 25 6.08 -9.38 6.78
CA ASP A 25 6.73 -10.08 7.88
C ASP A 25 7.71 -9.19 8.65
N TYR A 26 8.17 -9.72 9.78
CA TYR A 26 9.10 -9.05 10.69
C TYR A 26 10.46 -8.76 10.04
N ALA A 27 11.01 -9.70 9.27
CA ALA A 27 12.37 -9.61 8.76
C ALA A 27 12.49 -8.52 7.69
N ILE A 28 11.56 -8.51 6.72
CA ILE A 28 11.48 -7.45 5.71
C ILE A 28 11.20 -6.10 6.37
N ALA A 29 10.25 -6.04 7.31
CA ALA A 29 9.93 -4.79 8.00
C ALA A 29 11.14 -4.17 8.72
N GLN A 30 11.96 -4.99 9.39
CA GLN A 30 13.18 -4.53 10.06
C GLN A 30 14.21 -3.95 9.08
N LEU A 31 14.39 -4.60 7.92
CA LEU A 31 15.31 -4.14 6.89
C LEU A 31 14.83 -2.82 6.28
N LEU A 32 13.53 -2.72 5.95
CA LEU A 32 12.94 -1.51 5.39
C LEU A 32 13.00 -0.33 6.38
N ASP A 33 12.67 -0.58 7.66
CA ASP A 33 12.77 0.45 8.69
C ASP A 33 14.22 0.92 8.84
N SER A 34 15.19 0.02 8.90
CA SER A 34 16.62 0.36 9.00
C SER A 34 17.13 1.14 7.77
N ALA A 35 16.60 0.85 6.58
CA ALA A 35 16.96 1.52 5.33
C ALA A 35 16.38 2.94 5.18
N GLY A 36 15.57 3.41 6.13
CA GLY A 36 15.02 4.77 6.08
C GLY A 36 13.68 4.91 5.38
N VAL A 37 12.95 3.82 5.09
CA VAL A 37 11.59 3.88 4.53
C VAL A 37 10.67 4.69 5.45
N ASP A 38 9.93 5.65 4.89
CA ASP A 38 9.10 6.57 5.66
C ASP A 38 7.78 5.92 6.11
N LEU A 39 7.18 5.14 5.21
CA LEU A 39 5.90 4.48 5.38
C LEU A 39 5.98 3.01 4.93
N ILE A 40 5.54 2.11 5.80
CA ILE A 40 5.44 0.68 5.50
C ILE A 40 3.97 0.30 5.38
N LEU A 41 3.59 -0.18 4.20
CA LEU A 41 2.22 -0.62 3.93
C LEU A 41 2.12 -2.15 4.10
N VAL A 42 1.37 -2.59 5.09
CA VAL A 42 0.87 -3.98 5.15
C VAL A 42 -0.33 -4.04 4.22
N GLY A 43 -0.05 -4.29 2.94
CA GLY A 43 -1.06 -4.26 1.89
C GLY A 43 -1.61 -5.64 1.57
N ASP A 44 -2.86 -5.71 1.15
CA ASP A 44 -3.53 -6.96 0.73
C ASP A 44 -2.85 -7.64 -0.48
N SER A 45 -1.94 -6.93 -1.16
CA SER A 45 -0.94 -7.46 -2.11
C SER A 45 -0.20 -8.70 -1.58
N LEU A 46 -0.06 -8.85 -0.26
CA LEU A 46 0.48 -10.06 0.38
C LEU A 46 -0.28 -11.32 -0.02
N GLY A 47 -1.57 -11.21 -0.34
CA GLY A 47 -2.38 -12.32 -0.83
C GLY A 47 -1.78 -12.95 -2.08
N MET A 48 -1.19 -12.15 -2.96
CA MET A 48 -0.56 -12.62 -4.19
C MET A 48 0.91 -12.98 -3.99
N VAL A 49 1.69 -12.09 -3.37
CA VAL A 49 3.15 -12.25 -3.32
C VAL A 49 3.66 -13.13 -2.17
N ALA A 50 2.88 -13.28 -1.09
CA ALA A 50 3.23 -14.09 0.07
C ALA A 50 2.36 -15.34 0.21
N LEU A 51 1.06 -15.24 -0.10
CA LEU A 51 0.10 -16.35 0.05
C LEU A 51 -0.20 -17.08 -1.26
N GLY A 52 0.26 -16.58 -2.40
CA GLY A 52 0.14 -17.25 -3.70
C GLY A 52 -1.27 -17.27 -4.31
N HIS A 53 -2.18 -16.44 -3.83
CA HIS A 53 -3.49 -16.26 -4.46
C HIS A 53 -3.36 -15.58 -5.83
N SER A 54 -4.35 -15.79 -6.70
CA SER A 54 -4.41 -15.15 -8.01
C SER A 54 -4.91 -13.69 -7.98
N SER A 55 -5.44 -13.24 -6.84
CA SER A 55 -5.89 -11.87 -6.58
C SER A 55 -5.87 -11.58 -5.08
N THR A 56 -6.09 -10.32 -4.68
CA THR A 56 -6.16 -9.92 -3.26
C THR A 56 -7.50 -10.23 -2.59
N LEU A 57 -8.54 -10.60 -3.37
CA LEU A 57 -9.90 -10.85 -2.87
C LEU A 57 -10.02 -11.91 -1.76
N PRO A 58 -9.25 -13.01 -1.75
CA PRO A 58 -9.35 -14.02 -0.70
C PRO A 58 -8.81 -13.58 0.65
N VAL A 59 -8.01 -12.50 0.71
CA VAL A 59 -7.37 -12.05 1.94
C VAL A 59 -8.42 -11.64 2.97
N THR A 60 -8.27 -12.17 4.17
CA THR A 60 -9.18 -11.96 5.30
C THR A 60 -8.67 -10.87 6.25
N LEU A 61 -9.56 -10.33 7.08
CA LEU A 61 -9.18 -9.40 8.14
C LEU A 61 -8.16 -10.01 9.12
N GLU A 62 -8.29 -11.29 9.45
CA GLU A 62 -7.39 -11.96 10.39
C GLU A 62 -5.98 -12.14 9.82
N GLU A 63 -5.85 -12.42 8.52
CA GLU A 63 -4.55 -12.47 7.85
C GLU A 63 -3.90 -11.08 7.85
N MET A 64 -4.67 -10.02 7.55
CA MET A 64 -4.16 -8.65 7.64
C MET A 64 -3.68 -8.31 9.05
N ILE A 65 -4.45 -8.68 10.09
CA ILE A 65 -4.04 -8.47 11.50
C ILE A 65 -2.79 -9.29 11.84
N HIS A 66 -2.72 -10.56 11.40
CA HIS A 66 -1.57 -11.44 11.65
C HIS A 66 -0.27 -10.85 11.08
N HIS A 67 -0.29 -10.49 9.79
CA HIS A 67 0.88 -9.91 9.13
C HIS A 67 1.23 -8.53 9.69
N THR A 68 0.23 -7.71 10.04
CA THR A 68 0.48 -6.39 10.64
C THR A 68 1.10 -6.51 12.02
N LYS A 69 0.68 -7.47 12.85
CA LYS A 69 1.35 -7.78 14.13
C LYS A 69 2.83 -8.12 13.92
N ALA A 70 3.16 -8.89 12.88
CA ALA A 70 4.55 -9.24 12.57
C ALA A 70 5.37 -8.02 12.12
N VAL A 71 4.82 -7.23 11.20
CA VAL A 71 5.46 -6.01 10.70
C VAL A 71 5.66 -4.99 11.81
N CYS A 72 4.65 -4.70 12.62
CA CYS A 72 4.77 -3.74 13.72
C CYS A 72 5.83 -4.10 14.77
N ARG A 73 6.17 -5.40 14.95
CA ARG A 73 7.30 -5.80 15.79
C ARG A 73 8.67 -5.45 15.19
N GLY A 74 8.77 -5.34 13.86
CA GLY A 74 10.00 -5.03 13.14
C GLY A 74 10.23 -3.54 12.88
N VAL A 75 9.24 -2.68 13.14
CA VAL A 75 9.30 -1.24 12.80
C VAL A 75 9.45 -0.39 14.05
N ASN A 76 10.50 0.44 14.09
CA ASN A 76 10.73 1.41 15.16
C ASN A 76 10.40 2.84 14.73
N ARG A 77 10.63 3.19 13.45
CA ARG A 77 10.51 4.56 12.95
C ARG A 77 9.33 4.72 11.99
N ALA A 78 9.24 3.93 10.92
CA ALA A 78 8.30 4.14 9.83
C ALA A 78 6.83 4.18 10.31
N LEU A 79 5.99 4.92 9.58
CA LEU A 79 4.54 4.85 9.78
C LEU A 79 4.04 3.53 9.19
N VAL A 80 3.47 2.65 10.01
CA VAL A 80 2.83 1.42 9.53
C VAL A 80 1.37 1.70 9.20
N VAL A 81 0.97 1.39 7.97
CA VAL A 81 -0.42 1.46 7.49
C VAL A 81 -0.87 0.05 7.12
N CYS A 82 -2.07 -0.35 7.53
CA CYS A 82 -2.63 -1.65 7.20
C CYS A 82 -3.83 -1.51 6.25
N ASP A 83 -3.89 -2.32 5.22
CA ASP A 83 -5.08 -2.40 4.38
C ASP A 83 -6.29 -2.96 5.12
N LEU A 84 -7.47 -2.39 4.83
CA LEU A 84 -8.73 -3.07 5.02
C LEU A 84 -8.97 -3.98 3.81
N PRO A 85 -9.03 -5.31 3.97
CA PRO A 85 -9.17 -6.21 2.85
C PRO A 85 -10.61 -6.22 2.31
N PHE A 86 -10.80 -6.81 1.13
CA PHE A 86 -12.07 -6.80 0.44
C PHE A 86 -13.24 -7.28 1.33
N LEU A 87 -14.38 -6.59 1.21
CA LEU A 87 -15.64 -6.83 1.93
C LEU A 87 -15.60 -6.66 3.47
N THR A 88 -14.56 -6.01 4.01
CA THR A 88 -14.48 -5.69 5.45
C THR A 88 -14.90 -4.26 5.80
N TYR A 89 -15.13 -3.41 4.79
CA TYR A 89 -15.46 -2.00 4.99
C TYR A 89 -16.50 -1.47 3.98
N GLN A 90 -16.85 -2.26 2.97
CA GLN A 90 -17.72 -1.84 1.87
C GLN A 90 -19.21 -2.00 2.18
N ARG A 91 -19.59 -2.82 3.18
CA ARG A 91 -21.00 -3.09 3.50
C ARG A 91 -21.69 -1.84 4.06
N ASP A 92 -21.11 -1.27 5.10
CA ASP A 92 -21.58 -0.07 5.79
C ASP A 92 -20.49 0.52 6.70
N VAL A 93 -20.76 1.71 7.24
CA VAL A 93 -19.86 2.43 8.14
C VAL A 93 -19.57 1.68 9.44
N SER A 94 -20.55 0.98 10.02
CA SER A 94 -20.36 0.24 11.29
C SER A 94 -19.33 -0.86 11.09
N GLN A 95 -19.45 -1.63 10.01
CA GLN A 95 -18.50 -2.66 9.64
C GLN A 95 -17.09 -2.08 9.47
N ALA A 96 -16.95 -0.95 8.78
CA ALA A 96 -15.66 -0.31 8.58
C ALA A 96 -15.01 0.13 9.91
N ILE A 97 -15.78 0.71 10.82
CA ILE A 97 -15.32 1.11 12.16
C ILE A 97 -14.89 -0.11 12.97
N GLU A 98 -15.67 -1.20 12.95
CA GLU A 98 -15.33 -2.45 13.63
C GLU A 98 -14.02 -3.05 13.10
N SER A 99 -13.89 -3.19 11.77
CA SER A 99 -12.70 -3.76 11.12
C SER A 99 -11.46 -2.91 11.36
N ALA A 100 -11.56 -1.59 11.15
CA ALA A 100 -10.44 -0.67 11.34
C ALA A 100 -10.05 -0.57 12.82
N GLY A 101 -11.03 -0.48 13.71
CA GLY A 101 -10.82 -0.47 15.16
C GLY A 101 -10.12 -1.75 15.63
N LYS A 102 -10.49 -2.91 15.08
CA LYS A 102 -9.84 -4.19 15.37
C LYS A 102 -8.37 -4.18 14.94
N ILE A 103 -8.07 -3.75 13.72
CA ILE A 103 -6.69 -3.60 13.21
C ILE A 103 -5.86 -2.71 14.15
N ILE A 104 -6.33 -1.51 14.48
CA ILE A 104 -5.58 -0.55 15.29
C ILE A 104 -5.34 -1.11 16.70
N LYS A 105 -6.36 -1.68 17.35
CA LYS A 105 -6.26 -2.22 18.70
C LYS A 105 -5.33 -3.42 18.81
N GLU A 106 -5.28 -4.26 17.79
CA GLU A 106 -4.56 -5.53 17.87
C GLU A 106 -3.12 -5.48 17.34
N THR A 107 -2.75 -4.46 16.56
CA THR A 107 -1.48 -4.49 15.80
C THR A 107 -0.51 -3.37 16.14
N ASN A 108 -0.99 -2.21 16.61
CA ASN A 108 -0.25 -0.93 16.69
C ASN A 108 0.07 -0.27 15.33
N ALA A 109 -0.64 -0.63 14.25
CA ALA A 109 -0.63 0.17 13.03
C ALA A 109 -1.07 1.61 13.34
N GLY A 110 -0.47 2.59 12.67
CA GLY A 110 -0.78 4.00 12.86
C GLY A 110 -1.98 4.49 12.05
N ALA A 111 -2.40 3.73 11.04
CA ALA A 111 -3.50 4.08 10.15
C ALA A 111 -4.03 2.85 9.39
N VAL A 112 -5.16 3.03 8.72
CA VAL A 112 -5.70 2.06 7.75
C VAL A 112 -5.70 2.63 6.33
N LYS A 113 -5.60 1.75 5.32
CA LYS A 113 -5.85 2.09 3.91
C LYS A 113 -7.15 1.43 3.43
N LEU A 114 -7.92 2.15 2.60
CA LEU A 114 -9.12 1.62 1.95
C LEU A 114 -9.22 2.10 0.49
N GLU A 115 -9.95 1.33 -0.33
CA GLU A 115 -10.12 1.60 -1.76
C GLU A 115 -11.50 2.16 -2.09
N GLY A 116 -11.53 3.17 -2.97
CA GLY A 116 -12.73 3.73 -3.55
C GLY A 116 -13.00 5.18 -3.12
N GLY A 117 -13.63 5.95 -4.02
CA GLY A 117 -14.06 7.32 -3.77
C GLY A 117 -15.52 7.58 -4.13
N TYR A 118 -16.36 6.55 -4.13
CA TYR A 118 -17.80 6.73 -4.35
C TYR A 118 -18.49 7.29 -3.08
N PRO A 119 -19.70 7.87 -3.18
CA PRO A 119 -20.32 8.60 -2.06
C PRO A 119 -20.38 7.85 -0.72
N ALA A 120 -20.76 6.57 -0.72
CA ALA A 120 -20.79 5.77 0.51
C ALA A 120 -19.39 5.52 1.11
N MET A 121 -18.35 5.45 0.27
CA MET A 121 -16.96 5.33 0.75
C MET A 121 -16.46 6.64 1.35
N ILE A 122 -16.81 7.79 0.74
CA ILE A 122 -16.50 9.11 1.28
C ILE A 122 -17.09 9.26 2.69
N ASN A 123 -18.36 8.88 2.88
CA ASN A 123 -18.99 8.86 4.21
C ASN A 123 -18.26 7.92 5.19
N THR A 124 -17.77 6.77 4.72
CA THR A 124 -16.96 5.86 5.54
C THR A 124 -15.67 6.51 5.99
N VAL A 125 -14.95 7.21 5.10
CA VAL A 125 -13.73 7.95 5.45
C VAL A 125 -14.03 9.03 6.50
N THR A 126 -15.08 9.84 6.30
CA THR A 126 -15.50 10.86 7.27
C THR A 126 -15.73 10.27 8.66
N ARG A 127 -16.46 9.15 8.72
CA ARG A 127 -16.81 8.55 10.01
C ARG A 127 -15.62 7.88 10.70
N LEU A 128 -14.70 7.28 9.94
CA LEU A 128 -13.46 6.72 10.50
C LEU A 128 -12.55 7.82 11.07
N THR A 129 -12.39 8.93 10.35
CA THR A 129 -11.53 10.03 10.77
C THR A 129 -12.10 10.75 12.00
N GLU A 130 -13.43 10.97 12.06
CA GLU A 130 -14.12 11.55 13.22
C GLU A 130 -13.97 10.72 14.50
N VAL A 131 -13.91 9.39 14.40
CA VAL A 131 -13.67 8.51 15.57
C VAL A 131 -12.18 8.31 15.88
N GLY A 132 -11.30 9.05 15.22
CA GLY A 132 -9.87 9.09 15.50
C GLY A 132 -9.04 8.01 14.80
N ILE A 133 -9.55 7.37 13.74
CA ILE A 133 -8.80 6.41 12.93
C ILE A 133 -8.26 7.11 11.68
N PRO A 134 -6.93 7.30 11.53
CA PRO A 134 -6.37 7.90 10.32
C PRO A 134 -6.57 7.01 9.10
N VAL A 135 -7.03 7.61 8.00
CA VAL A 135 -7.30 6.90 6.75
C VAL A 135 -6.39 7.39 5.63
N MET A 136 -5.67 6.45 5.01
CA MET A 136 -5.05 6.62 3.71
C MET A 136 -6.05 6.15 2.64
N ALA A 137 -6.47 7.04 1.75
CA ALA A 137 -7.40 6.66 0.70
C ALA A 137 -6.67 6.06 -0.51
N HIS A 138 -7.39 5.36 -1.37
CA HIS A 138 -6.85 4.78 -2.61
C HIS A 138 -7.85 4.95 -3.77
N VAL A 139 -7.40 5.64 -4.83
CA VAL A 139 -8.14 5.84 -6.08
C VAL A 139 -7.30 5.51 -7.31
N GLY A 140 -7.96 5.39 -8.47
CA GLY A 140 -7.35 4.92 -9.70
C GLY A 140 -7.70 3.46 -9.95
N LEU A 141 -6.71 2.63 -10.24
CA LEU A 141 -6.89 1.19 -10.27
C LEU A 141 -6.95 0.68 -8.83
N THR A 142 -8.09 0.16 -8.40
CA THR A 142 -8.29 -0.44 -7.08
C THR A 142 -8.35 -1.96 -7.22
N PRO A 143 -7.28 -2.71 -6.88
CA PRO A 143 -7.19 -4.17 -7.06
C PRO A 143 -8.35 -4.98 -6.50
N GLN A 144 -9.01 -4.53 -5.43
CA GLN A 144 -10.20 -5.21 -4.89
C GLN A 144 -11.41 -5.15 -5.85
N SER A 145 -11.34 -4.29 -6.87
CA SER A 145 -12.31 -4.20 -7.98
C SER A 145 -11.80 -4.87 -9.27
N VAL A 146 -10.80 -5.74 -9.21
CA VAL A 146 -10.19 -6.40 -10.39
C VAL A 146 -11.21 -7.08 -11.30
N ARG A 147 -12.30 -7.64 -10.76
CA ARG A 147 -13.36 -8.28 -11.56
C ARG A 147 -14.16 -7.28 -12.41
N ILE A 148 -14.18 -6.01 -12.04
CA ILE A 148 -14.86 -4.92 -12.76
C ILE A 148 -13.85 -4.18 -13.66
N LEU A 149 -12.67 -3.85 -13.12
CA LEU A 149 -11.70 -2.98 -13.79
C LEU A 149 -10.67 -3.75 -14.63
N GLY A 150 -10.37 -4.99 -14.24
CA GLY A 150 -9.11 -5.67 -14.58
C GLY A 150 -7.88 -4.90 -14.06
N TYR A 151 -6.69 -5.44 -14.29
CA TYR A 151 -5.43 -4.71 -14.04
C TYR A 151 -5.07 -3.80 -15.22
N LYS A 152 -5.88 -2.75 -15.43
CA LYS A 152 -5.73 -1.82 -16.56
C LYS A 152 -5.47 -0.40 -16.07
N LYS A 153 -4.71 0.37 -16.85
CA LYS A 153 -4.49 1.80 -16.57
C LYS A 153 -5.80 2.58 -16.63
N GLN A 154 -6.06 3.39 -15.61
CA GLN A 154 -7.26 4.22 -15.45
C GLN A 154 -6.99 5.69 -15.85
N GLY A 155 -8.05 6.50 -15.95
CA GLY A 155 -7.94 7.93 -16.29
C GLY A 155 -7.53 8.18 -17.75
N LYS A 156 -7.92 7.30 -18.66
CA LYS A 156 -7.59 7.40 -20.09
C LYS A 156 -8.54 8.32 -20.86
N THR A 157 -9.78 8.44 -20.41
CA THR A 157 -10.78 9.32 -21.01
C THR A 157 -11.03 10.54 -20.12
N PRO A 158 -11.48 11.67 -20.67
CA PRO A 158 -11.81 12.87 -19.89
C PRO A 158 -12.78 12.57 -18.75
N GLU A 159 -13.80 11.74 -18.97
CA GLU A 159 -14.81 11.39 -17.96
C GLU A 159 -14.20 10.58 -16.81
N GLN A 160 -13.29 9.64 -17.12
CA GLN A 160 -12.55 8.90 -16.09
C GLN A 160 -11.62 9.82 -15.29
N GLN A 161 -10.96 10.76 -15.97
CA GLN A 161 -10.06 11.73 -15.33
C GLN A 161 -10.83 12.63 -14.37
N GLU A 162 -11.94 13.21 -14.83
CA GLU A 162 -12.82 14.06 -14.02
C GLU A 162 -13.37 13.30 -12.82
N LYS A 163 -13.85 12.06 -13.03
CA LYS A 163 -14.31 11.20 -11.93
C LYS A 163 -13.22 10.99 -10.88
N ILE A 164 -12.04 10.50 -11.25
CA ILE A 164 -10.96 10.21 -10.30
C ILE A 164 -10.49 11.49 -9.60
N PHE A 165 -10.42 12.62 -10.31
CA PHE A 165 -10.05 13.91 -9.76
C PHE A 165 -11.03 14.35 -8.65
N HIS A 166 -12.33 14.33 -8.92
CA HIS A 166 -13.34 14.70 -7.91
C HIS A 166 -13.39 13.71 -6.75
N GLN A 167 -13.18 12.42 -7.00
CA GLN A 167 -13.06 11.43 -5.93
C GLN A 167 -11.90 11.74 -4.98
N ALA A 168 -10.73 12.11 -5.54
CA ALA A 168 -9.56 12.45 -4.73
C ALA A 168 -9.80 13.70 -3.87
N ILE A 169 -10.44 14.73 -4.42
CA ILE A 169 -10.83 15.95 -3.66
C ILE A 169 -11.79 15.59 -2.53
N ALA A 170 -12.86 14.85 -2.84
CA ALA A 170 -13.87 14.49 -1.84
C ALA A 170 -13.31 13.62 -0.71
N LEU A 171 -12.34 12.75 -1.01
CA LEU A 171 -11.64 11.96 0.01
C LEU A 171 -10.76 12.81 0.92
N GLN A 172 -10.10 13.84 0.39
CA GLN A 172 -9.40 14.82 1.22
C GLN A 172 -10.38 15.59 2.12
N GLU A 173 -11.50 16.07 1.57
CA GLU A 173 -12.54 16.78 2.34
C GLU A 173 -13.15 15.89 3.44
N ALA A 174 -13.25 14.59 3.20
CA ALA A 174 -13.66 13.60 4.20
C ALA A 174 -12.60 13.32 5.30
N GLY A 175 -11.40 13.88 5.18
CA GLY A 175 -10.36 13.80 6.20
C GLY A 175 -9.30 12.72 5.97
N ALA A 176 -9.19 12.15 4.77
CA ALA A 176 -8.05 11.29 4.45
C ALA A 176 -6.73 12.07 4.66
N PHE A 177 -5.72 11.43 5.26
CA PHE A 177 -4.44 12.12 5.52
C PHE A 177 -3.47 12.04 4.35
N ALA A 178 -3.67 11.09 3.43
CA ALA A 178 -2.90 10.87 2.21
C ALA A 178 -3.73 10.03 1.22
N ILE A 179 -3.37 10.05 -0.06
CA ILE A 179 -4.06 9.28 -1.11
C ILE A 179 -3.07 8.50 -1.97
N VAL A 180 -3.28 7.19 -2.11
CA VAL A 180 -2.62 6.38 -3.12
C VAL A 180 -3.28 6.61 -4.47
N LEU A 181 -2.46 6.91 -5.49
CA LEU A 181 -2.86 7.03 -6.88
C LEU A 181 -2.26 5.86 -7.66
N GLU A 182 -3.07 4.85 -7.98
CA GLU A 182 -2.59 3.64 -8.63
C GLU A 182 -2.94 3.59 -10.11
N HIS A 183 -1.92 3.35 -10.93
CA HIS A 183 -2.00 3.04 -12.34
C HIS A 183 -2.91 3.98 -13.14
N ILE A 184 -2.78 5.29 -12.90
CA ILE A 184 -3.44 6.37 -13.64
C ILE A 184 -2.49 7.03 -14.64
N THR A 185 -2.98 7.95 -15.48
CA THR A 185 -2.12 8.76 -16.36
C THR A 185 -1.27 9.74 -15.53
N ALA A 186 -0.05 10.02 -15.99
CA ALA A 186 0.88 10.92 -15.28
C ALA A 186 0.33 12.36 -15.20
N ASP A 187 -0.34 12.82 -16.25
CA ASP A 187 -0.96 14.16 -16.27
C ASP A 187 -2.07 14.28 -15.22
N LEU A 188 -2.91 13.25 -15.07
CA LEU A 188 -3.94 13.23 -14.05
C LEU A 188 -3.34 13.20 -12.64
N ALA A 189 -2.31 12.37 -12.42
CA ALA A 189 -1.61 12.30 -11.14
C ALA A 189 -0.98 13.63 -10.75
N GLN A 190 -0.35 14.32 -11.71
CA GLN A 190 0.21 15.66 -11.52
C GLN A 190 -0.88 16.67 -11.18
N LYS A 191 -2.02 16.64 -11.90
CA LYS A 191 -3.16 17.52 -11.64
C LYS A 191 -3.71 17.32 -10.22
N ILE A 192 -3.95 16.08 -9.81
CA ILE A 192 -4.42 15.74 -8.46
C ILE A 192 -3.40 16.20 -7.41
N THR A 193 -2.11 15.91 -7.61
CA THR A 193 -1.08 16.23 -6.62
C THR A 193 -0.94 17.73 -6.37
N LYS A 194 -1.11 18.55 -7.43
CA LYS A 194 -1.10 20.01 -7.34
C LYS A 194 -2.32 20.57 -6.61
N GLU A 195 -3.48 19.94 -6.79
CA GLU A 195 -4.74 20.40 -6.19
C GLU A 195 -4.85 20.03 -4.70
N LEU A 196 -4.41 18.82 -4.33
CA LEU A 196 -4.53 18.33 -2.96
C LEU A 196 -3.50 18.99 -2.03
N THR A 197 -3.94 19.30 -0.82
CA THR A 197 -3.10 19.74 0.29
C THR A 197 -2.50 18.57 1.06
N ILE A 198 -3.10 17.38 0.98
CA ILE A 198 -2.56 16.14 1.55
C ILE A 198 -1.58 15.44 0.57
N PRO A 199 -0.64 14.62 1.07
CA PRO A 199 0.29 13.86 0.24
C PRO A 199 -0.38 12.87 -0.71
N THR A 200 0.10 12.82 -1.95
CA THR A 200 -0.20 11.76 -2.91
C THR A 200 0.94 10.75 -2.99
N ILE A 201 0.61 9.46 -2.96
CA ILE A 201 1.58 8.36 -3.09
C ILE A 201 1.31 7.62 -4.40
N GLY A 202 2.23 7.74 -5.36
CA GLY A 202 2.07 7.15 -6.67
C GLY A 202 2.53 5.69 -6.73
N ILE A 203 1.81 4.87 -7.50
CA ILE A 203 2.29 3.57 -7.97
C ILE A 203 1.83 3.39 -9.42
N GLY A 204 2.78 3.48 -10.36
CA GLY A 204 2.46 3.54 -11.78
C GLY A 204 1.68 4.79 -12.20
N ALA A 205 1.82 5.89 -11.45
CA ALA A 205 1.17 7.19 -11.68
C ALA A 205 2.16 8.30 -12.12
N GLY A 206 3.37 7.92 -12.55
CA GLY A 206 4.44 8.88 -12.88
C GLY A 206 5.17 9.42 -11.63
N ASN A 207 6.07 10.37 -11.85
CA ASN A 207 6.98 10.91 -10.82
C ASN A 207 6.51 12.23 -10.18
N SER A 208 5.31 12.70 -10.51
CA SER A 208 4.78 13.98 -10.01
C SER A 208 4.00 13.87 -8.70
N CYS A 209 3.84 12.67 -8.14
CA CYS A 209 3.26 12.47 -6.81
C CYS A 209 4.26 12.87 -5.71
N ASP A 210 3.75 13.21 -4.52
CA ASP A 210 4.59 13.61 -3.37
C ASP A 210 5.43 12.45 -2.80
N GLY A 211 5.06 11.22 -3.12
CA GLY A 211 5.79 10.02 -2.79
C GLY A 211 5.53 8.89 -3.77
N GLN A 212 6.18 7.75 -3.53
CA GLN A 212 6.01 6.54 -4.32
C GLN A 212 5.84 5.33 -3.41
N VAL A 213 5.09 4.33 -3.89
CA VAL A 213 5.00 3.00 -3.30
C VAL A 213 5.26 1.92 -4.33
N LEU A 214 5.95 0.85 -3.93
CA LEU A 214 6.06 -0.39 -4.68
C LEU A 214 5.85 -1.59 -3.76
N VAL A 215 5.37 -2.68 -4.35
CA VAL A 215 5.37 -3.98 -3.68
C VAL A 215 6.82 -4.42 -3.51
N THR A 216 7.25 -4.72 -2.27
CA THR A 216 8.66 -5.02 -1.98
C THR A 216 9.17 -6.25 -2.72
N SER A 217 8.31 -7.24 -2.97
CA SER A 217 8.62 -8.39 -3.83
C SER A 217 9.02 -7.97 -5.25
N ASP A 218 8.31 -6.99 -5.83
CA ASP A 218 8.60 -6.48 -7.17
C ASP A 218 9.89 -5.66 -7.18
N LEU A 219 10.09 -4.82 -6.15
CA LEU A 219 11.30 -4.01 -5.99
C LEU A 219 12.55 -4.88 -5.88
N LEU A 220 12.49 -5.98 -5.14
CA LEU A 220 13.62 -6.88 -4.92
C LEU A 220 13.78 -7.96 -6.01
N GLY A 221 12.91 -7.97 -7.02
CA GLY A 221 12.96 -8.96 -8.10
C GLY A 221 12.68 -10.39 -7.64
N LEU A 222 11.76 -10.56 -6.69
CA LEU A 222 11.25 -11.87 -6.25
C LEU A 222 10.07 -12.33 -7.11
N SER A 223 9.24 -11.38 -7.56
CA SER A 223 8.06 -11.65 -8.37
C SER A 223 8.43 -12.20 -9.75
N ASP A 224 7.78 -13.28 -10.18
CA ASP A 224 8.01 -13.92 -11.48
C ASP A 224 7.59 -13.02 -12.66
N LYS A 225 6.49 -12.27 -12.48
CA LYS A 225 5.99 -11.30 -13.44
C LYS A 225 5.83 -9.95 -12.78
N LEU A 226 6.55 -8.96 -13.31
CA LEU A 226 6.47 -7.59 -12.82
C LEU A 226 5.32 -6.83 -13.49
N PRO A 227 4.61 -5.95 -12.75
CA PRO A 227 3.69 -5.00 -13.36
C PRO A 227 4.47 -4.01 -14.25
N PRO A 228 3.83 -3.43 -15.28
CA PRO A 228 4.52 -2.63 -16.30
C PRO A 228 5.17 -1.34 -15.79
N PHE A 229 4.90 -0.95 -14.55
CA PHE A 229 5.47 0.23 -13.89
C PHE A 229 6.52 -0.11 -12.82
N ALA A 230 6.68 -1.38 -12.46
CA ALA A 230 7.69 -1.76 -11.48
C ALA A 230 9.07 -1.82 -12.13
N LYS A 231 10.07 -1.27 -11.43
CA LYS A 231 11.48 -1.40 -11.76
C LYS A 231 12.15 -2.21 -10.65
N PRO A 232 12.69 -3.41 -10.92
CA PRO A 232 13.44 -4.16 -9.93
C PRO A 232 14.79 -3.47 -9.69
N TYR A 233 15.22 -3.43 -8.44
CA TYR A 233 16.52 -2.92 -7.98
C TYR A 233 17.48 -4.06 -7.62
N ALA A 234 16.99 -5.29 -7.55
CA ALA A 234 17.76 -6.51 -7.35
C ALA A 234 17.11 -7.68 -8.12
N ASN A 235 17.82 -8.80 -8.23
CA ASN A 235 17.28 -10.07 -8.68
C ASN A 235 17.46 -11.12 -7.57
N LEU A 236 16.64 -11.00 -6.52
CA LEU A 236 16.71 -11.94 -5.40
C LEU A 236 16.26 -13.34 -5.81
N ARG A 237 15.37 -13.48 -6.79
CA ARG A 237 14.95 -14.80 -7.29
C ARG A 237 16.15 -15.61 -7.79
N GLU A 238 16.98 -15.02 -8.65
CA GLU A 238 18.20 -15.67 -9.14
C GLU A 238 19.19 -15.93 -8.01
N THR A 239 19.39 -14.95 -7.11
CA THR A 239 20.32 -15.08 -5.98
C THR A 239 19.94 -16.25 -5.06
N ILE A 240 18.64 -16.38 -4.74
CA ILE A 240 18.11 -17.47 -3.93
C ILE A 240 18.29 -18.81 -4.65
N LEU A 241 17.90 -18.91 -5.92
CA LEU A 241 18.04 -20.16 -6.70
C LEU A 241 19.49 -20.62 -6.76
N THR A 242 20.41 -19.72 -7.07
CA THR A 242 21.84 -20.01 -7.12
C THR A 242 22.38 -20.46 -5.76
N SER A 243 22.03 -19.75 -4.69
CA SER A 243 22.49 -20.09 -3.34
C SER A 243 21.96 -21.45 -2.87
N VAL A 244 20.68 -21.75 -3.14
CA VAL A 244 20.07 -23.04 -2.82
C VAL A 244 20.71 -24.16 -3.64
N ASN A 245 21.03 -23.93 -4.91
CA ASN A 245 21.71 -24.91 -5.75
C ASN A 245 23.12 -25.23 -5.23
N TYR A 246 23.90 -24.21 -4.84
CA TYR A 246 25.22 -24.44 -4.24
C TYR A 246 25.14 -25.21 -2.93
N PHE A 247 24.23 -24.82 -2.03
CA PHE A 247 24.02 -25.56 -0.78
C PHE A 247 23.60 -27.01 -1.04
N ALA A 248 22.70 -27.24 -1.99
CA ALA A 248 22.27 -28.57 -2.36
C ALA A 248 23.40 -29.41 -2.97
N GLU A 249 24.28 -28.80 -3.77
CA GLU A 249 25.48 -29.45 -4.30
C GLU A 249 26.45 -29.85 -3.18
N ASP A 250 26.70 -28.95 -2.22
CA ASP A 250 27.55 -29.24 -1.07
C ASP A 250 27.02 -30.38 -0.23
N VAL A 251 25.72 -30.40 0.07
CA VAL A 251 25.08 -31.48 0.82
C VAL A 251 25.16 -32.81 0.06
N ARG A 252 24.82 -32.82 -1.24
CA ARG A 252 24.83 -34.05 -2.07
C ARG A 252 26.23 -34.65 -2.19
N ASN A 253 27.26 -33.81 -2.23
CA ASN A 253 28.66 -34.24 -2.31
C ASN A 253 29.33 -34.39 -0.94
N ARG A 254 28.59 -34.24 0.18
CA ARG A 254 29.13 -34.26 1.54
C ARG A 254 30.28 -33.28 1.77
N ARG A 255 30.23 -32.12 1.11
CA ARG A 255 31.05 -30.94 1.41
C ARG A 255 30.41 -30.08 2.51
N PHE A 256 29.15 -30.37 2.84
CA PHE A 256 28.42 -29.78 3.96
C PHE A 256 27.65 -30.86 4.76
N PRO A 257 27.63 -30.77 6.11
CA PRO A 257 28.59 -30.00 6.88
C PRO A 257 30.01 -30.57 6.72
#